data_AF-A0AAU8L772-F1
#
_entry.id   AF-A0AAU8L772-F1
#
_cell.length_a   1.000
_cell.length_b   1.000
_cell.length_c   1.000
_cell.angle_alpha   90.00
_cell.angle_beta   90.00
_cell.angle_gamma   90.00
#
_symmetry.space_group_name_H-M   'P 1'
#
loop_
_entity.id
_entity.type
_entity.pdbx_description
1 polymer ?
#
loop_
_entity_poly.entity_id
_entity_poly.type
_entity_poly.pdbx_seq_one_letter_code
_entity_poly.pdbx_strand_id
1 'polypeptide(L)' 'MENTNRNVFGLNGITGMLIATVLLLSILGVLTFFGLKAQQAVADKPYKLTDPQALQMRDAANANQKVIAK' A
#
# COMPACT_ATOMS: atom_id res chain seq x y z
N MET A 1 -44.82 -32.23 -10.10
CA MET A 1 -43.41 -31.82 -10.29
C MET A 1 -42.75 -31.81 -8.92
N GLU A 2 -41.87 -32.78 -8.67
CA GLU A 2 -41.14 -32.96 -7.40
C GLU A 2 -40.07 -31.85 -7.24
N ASN A 3 -40.04 -31.19 -6.09
CA ASN A 3 -39.15 -30.04 -5.80
C ASN A 3 -37.94 -30.48 -4.97
N THR A 4 -37.18 -31.45 -5.48
CA THR A 4 -36.04 -32.08 -4.76
C THR A 4 -34.76 -31.22 -4.78
N ASN A 5 -34.73 -30.15 -5.58
CA ASN A 5 -33.53 -29.32 -5.82
C ASN A 5 -33.43 -28.05 -4.95
N ARG A 6 -34.35 -27.83 -4.00
CA ARG A 6 -34.24 -26.70 -3.04
C ARG A 6 -33.59 -27.16 -1.75
N ASN A 7 -32.26 -27.27 -1.76
CA ASN A 7 -31.49 -27.45 -0.54
C ASN A 7 -30.75 -26.15 -0.18
N VAL A 8 -31.19 -25.49 0.89
CA VAL A 8 -30.60 -24.25 1.42
C VAL A 8 -29.14 -24.45 1.84
N PHE A 9 -28.77 -25.66 2.27
CA PHE A 9 -27.40 -26.05 2.64
C PHE A 9 -26.67 -26.82 1.52
N GLY A 10 -27.23 -26.85 0.31
CA GLY A 10 -26.52 -27.35 -0.86
C GLY A 10 -25.31 -26.49 -1.21
N LEU A 11 -24.43 -27.01 -2.07
CA LEU A 11 -23.23 -26.28 -2.52
C LEU A 11 -23.58 -24.95 -3.22
N ASN A 12 -24.71 -24.88 -3.91
CA ASN A 12 -25.20 -23.65 -4.55
C ASN A 12 -25.99 -22.74 -3.58
N GLY A 13 -26.15 -23.14 -2.32
CA GLY A 13 -26.84 -22.40 -1.27
C GLY A 13 -25.88 -21.70 -0.31
N ILE A 14 -26.26 -21.63 0.96
CA ILE A 14 -25.50 -20.93 2.01
C ILE A 14 -24.09 -21.52 2.18
N THR A 15 -23.94 -22.83 2.01
CA THR A 15 -22.65 -23.51 2.10
C THR A 15 -21.64 -22.96 1.08
N GLY A 16 -22.06 -22.77 -0.18
CA GLY A 16 -21.19 -22.18 -1.21
C GLY A 16 -20.86 -20.73 -0.94
N MET A 17 -21.83 -19.96 -0.43
CA MET A 17 -21.59 -18.58 0.00
C MET A 17 -20.52 -18.52 1.09
N LEU A 18 -20.61 -19.37 2.12
CA LEU A 18 -19.65 -19.39 3.23
C LEU A 18 -18.23 -19.79 2.77
N ILE A 19 -18.13 -20.74 1.85
CA ILE A 19 -16.83 -21.11 1.25
C ILE A 19 -16.24 -19.92 0.49
N ALA A 20 -17.05 -19.25 -0.32
CA ALA A 20 -16.62 -18.09 -1.09
C ALA A 20 -16.19 -16.92 -0.19
N THR A 21 -16.92 -16.65 0.89
CA THR A 21 -16.56 -15.56 1.82
C THR A 21 -15.26 -15.86 2.57
N VAL A 22 -15.05 -17.09 3.03
CA VAL A 22 -13.79 -17.49 3.66
C VAL A 22 -12.62 -17.38 2.67
N LEU A 23 -12.82 -17.78 1.41
CA LEU A 23 -11.81 -17.64 0.36
C LEU A 23 -11.44 -16.17 0.15
N LEU A 24 -12.43 -15.28 -0.01
CA LEU A 24 -12.19 -13.84 -0.17
C LEU A 24 -11.48 -13.23 1.04
N LEU A 25 -11.89 -13.59 2.26
CA LEU A 25 -11.26 -13.10 3.49
C LEU A 25 -9.82 -13.59 3.65
N SER A 26 -9.52 -14.83 3.26
CA SER A 26 -8.16 -15.36 3.29
C SER A 26 -7.23 -14.60 2.33
N ILE A 27 -7.70 -14.36 1.10
CA ILE A 27 -6.95 -13.58 0.09
C ILE A 27 -6.71 -12.16 0.61
N LEU A 28 -7.75 -11.52 1.14
CA LEU A 28 -7.66 -10.18 1.73
C LEU A 28 -6.62 -10.15 2.86
N GLY A 29 -6.73 -11.05 3.85
CA GLY A 29 -5.84 -11.09 5.00
C GLY A 29 -4.37 -11.29 4.62
N VAL A 30 -4.09 -12.18 3.68
CA VAL A 30 -2.73 -12.43 3.17
C VAL A 30 -2.16 -11.20 2.46
N LEU A 31 -2.93 -10.59 1.57
CA LEU A 31 -2.50 -9.38 0.84
C LEU A 31 -2.28 -8.20 1.79
N THR A 32 -3.16 -8.01 2.79
CA THR A 32 -3.00 -6.97 3.81
C THR A 32 -1.73 -7.19 4.64
N PHE A 33 -1.45 -8.43 5.07
CA PHE A 33 -0.24 -8.75 5.83
C PHE A 33 1.03 -8.41 5.04
N PHE A 34 1.11 -8.83 3.77
CA PHE A 34 2.25 -8.50 2.91
C PHE A 34 2.36 -7.00 2.65
N GLY A 35 1.22 -6.32 2.43
CA GLY A 35 1.17 -4.87 2.26
C GLY A 35 1.74 -4.12 3.46
N LEU A 36 1.35 -4.51 4.68
CA LEU A 36 1.88 -3.94 5.92
C LEU A 36 3.39 -4.18 6.05
N LYS A 37 3.87 -5.38 5.71
CA LYS A 37 5.31 -5.69 5.74
C LYS A 37 6.10 -4.84 4.75
N ALA A 38 5.60 -4.65 3.54
CA ALA A 38 6.22 -3.79 2.54
C ALA A 38 6.26 -2.32 3.00
N GLN A 39 5.16 -1.82 3.59
CA GLN A 39 5.08 -0.47 4.14
C GLN A 39 6.07 -0.28 5.31
N GLN A 40 6.14 -1.22 6.26
CA GLN A 40 7.13 -1.21 7.35
C GLN A 40 8.56 -1.15 6.82
N ALA A 41 8.88 -1.94 5.79
CA ALA A 41 10.22 -1.97 5.21
C ALA A 41 10.64 -0.66 4.50
N VAL A 42 9.71 0.26 4.23
CA VAL A 42 10.00 1.56 3.61
C VAL A 42 9.86 2.70 4.61
N ALA A 43 8.95 2.60 5.58
CA ALA A 43 8.69 3.64 6.57
C ALA A 43 9.94 4.01 7.41
N ASP A 44 10.75 3.01 7.76
CA ASP A 44 11.95 3.21 8.59
C ASP A 44 13.19 3.61 7.78
N LYS A 45 13.08 3.78 6.46
CA LYS A 45 14.22 4.16 5.60
C LYS A 45 14.28 5.67 5.46
N PRO A 46 15.22 6.37 6.12
CA PRO A 46 15.42 7.80 5.87
C PRO A 46 15.87 8.00 4.42
N TYR A 47 15.37 9.06 3.78
CA TYR A 47 15.86 9.48 2.46
C TYR A 47 17.36 9.77 2.56
N LYS A 48 18.17 9.04 1.77
CA LYS A 48 19.61 9.27 1.71
C LYS A 48 19.90 10.37 0.69
N LEU A 49 20.51 11.45 1.16
CA LEU A 49 21.13 12.45 0.29
C LEU A 49 22.47 11.89 -0.17
N THR A 50 22.50 11.28 -1.36
CA THR A 50 23.73 10.68 -1.93
C THR A 50 24.71 11.72 -2.43
N ASP A 51 24.22 12.90 -2.85
CA ASP A 51 25.07 14.02 -3.25
C ASP A 51 24.50 15.34 -2.69
N PRO A 52 24.95 15.75 -1.50
CA PRO A 52 24.56 17.03 -0.91
C PRO A 52 25.02 18.24 -1.73
N GLN A 53 26.04 18.10 -2.58
CA GLN A 53 26.55 19.21 -3.41
C GLN A 53 25.72 19.41 -4.69
N ALA A 54 25.03 18.37 -5.15
CA ALA A 54 24.01 18.48 -6.21
C ALA A 54 22.71 19.13 -5.73
N LEU A 55 22.50 19.29 -4.41
CA LEU A 55 21.35 20.02 -3.86
C LEU A 55 21.55 21.51 -4.07
N GLN A 56 21.02 22.03 -5.18
CA GLN A 56 21.04 23.45 -5.46
C GLN A 56 20.08 24.19 -4.51
N MET A 57 20.62 24.80 -3.45
CA MET A 57 19.85 25.69 -2.58
C MET A 57 19.45 26.94 -3.37
N ARG A 58 18.20 26.98 -3.85
CA ARG A 58 17.67 28.19 -4.50
C ARG A 58 17.28 29.19 -3.43
N ASP A 59 18.19 30.11 -3.12
CA ASP A 59 17.90 31.31 -2.35
C ASP A 59 17.72 32.49 -3.32
N ALA A 60 16.48 32.96 -3.50
CA ALA A 60 16.17 34.08 -4.38
C ALA A 60 16.73 35.42 -3.84
N ALA A 61 17.09 35.51 -2.56
CA ALA A 61 17.66 36.72 -1.96
C ALA A 61 19.19 36.81 -2.13
N ASN A 62 19.90 35.68 -2.20
CA ASN A 62 21.36 35.63 -2.31
C ASN A 62 21.88 36.13 -3.68
N ALA A 63 21.04 36.13 -4.72
CA ALA A 63 21.39 36.65 -6.05
C ALA A 63 21.79 38.14 -6.07
N ASN A 64 21.41 38.91 -5.05
CA ASN A 64 21.70 40.34 -4.95
C ASN A 64 22.90 40.67 -4.05
N GLN A 65 23.55 39.68 -3.44
CA GLN A 65 24.67 39.93 -2.52
C GLN A 65 25.98 40.13 -3.31
N LYS A 66 26.21 41.36 -3.79
CA LYS A 66 27.49 41.76 -4.38
C LYS A 66 28.52 41.96 -3.26
N VAL A 67 29.51 41.06 -3.16
CA VAL A 67 30.62 41.20 -2.21
C VAL A 67 31.46 42.41 -2.64
N ILE A 68 31.49 43.45 -1.82
CA ILE A 68 32.40 44.59 -2.00
C ILE A 68 33.77 44.14 -1.51
N ALA A 69 34.66 43.81 -2.45
CA ALA A 69 36.06 43.56 -2.15
C ALA A 69 36.70 44.86 -1.62
N LYS A 70 37.42 44.74 -0.50
CA LYS A 70 38.12 45.84 0.18
C LYS A 70 39.55 45.96 -0.34
#